data_AF-A0AAF0DQK6-F1
#
_entry.id   AF-A0AAF0DQK6-F1
#
_cell.length_a   1.000
_cell.length_b   1.000
_cell.length_c   1.000
_cell.angle_alpha   90.00
_cell.angle_beta   90.00
_cell.angle_gamma   90.00
#
_symmetry.space_group_name_H-M   'P 1'
#
loop_
_entity.id
_entity.type
_entity.pdbx_description
1 polymer ?
#
loop_
_entity_poly.entity_id
_entity_poly.type
_entity_poly.pdbx_seq_one_letter_code
_entity_poly.pdbx_strand_id
1 'polypeptide(L)'
;MTGSSHLPEASVREDTESPSSAATSTPKEVKAQSYDVLMGAPRSHENGPSIAPIASVESIREWVHAAIFNPSPERPYRINPPPQDRPVRIYADGVHMLQLRQAKLSFPSVYLIVGVVSSDLCERHKNRPMLESSERYEALRNCRWVDEVLEDAPWVIEPELVNKLAIDYVAHDELPYAMATGGQSQSHSDVYDWLKKEGRFLPTRRTEGISTSELMSRIVSMYREGDLDAKLEKMGESKLTSTSPL
;
A
#
# COMPACT_ATOMS: atom_id res chain seq x y z
N MET A 1 -5.52 -74.96 -3.52
CA MET A 1 -4.41 -74.04 -3.21
C MET A 1 -4.62 -72.78 -4.04
N THR A 2 -5.37 -71.82 -3.51
CA THR A 2 -5.74 -70.57 -4.19
C THR A 2 -5.10 -69.42 -3.41
N GLY A 3 -4.07 -68.80 -3.99
CA GLY A 3 -3.41 -67.64 -3.42
C GLY A 3 -4.21 -66.37 -3.73
N SER A 4 -4.73 -65.73 -2.68
CA SER A 4 -5.37 -64.42 -2.74
C SER A 4 -4.34 -63.36 -2.35
N SER A 5 -3.99 -62.48 -3.29
CA SER A 5 -3.13 -61.31 -3.06
C SER A 5 -3.93 -60.23 -2.31
N HIS A 6 -3.50 -59.91 -1.09
CA HIS A 6 -4.01 -58.77 -0.31
C HIS A 6 -3.01 -57.61 -0.44
N LEU A 7 -3.46 -56.49 -1.00
CA LEU A 7 -2.78 -55.19 -0.89
C LEU A 7 -3.37 -54.47 0.33
N PRO A 8 -2.58 -53.75 1.15
CA PRO A 8 -3.13 -52.96 2.24
C PRO A 8 -3.59 -51.57 1.73
N GLU A 9 -4.78 -51.16 2.14
CA GLU A 9 -5.30 -49.80 2.01
C GLU A 9 -4.42 -48.80 2.77
N ALA A 10 -3.99 -47.74 2.09
CA ALA A 10 -3.34 -46.60 2.70
C ALA A 10 -4.39 -45.68 3.32
N SER A 11 -4.40 -45.58 4.66
CA SER A 11 -5.20 -44.57 5.36
C SER A 11 -4.58 -43.19 5.15
N VAL A 12 -5.20 -42.35 4.34
CA VAL A 12 -4.87 -40.93 4.25
C VAL A 12 -5.35 -40.26 5.53
N ARG A 13 -4.42 -39.80 6.38
CA ARG A 13 -4.73 -38.93 7.50
C ARG A 13 -4.87 -37.51 6.95
N GLU A 14 -6.06 -36.94 7.06
CA GLU A 14 -6.29 -35.51 6.87
C GLU A 14 -5.69 -34.77 8.07
N ASP A 15 -4.52 -34.16 7.89
CA ASP A 15 -3.98 -33.18 8.82
C ASP A 15 -4.70 -31.85 8.59
N THR A 16 -5.79 -31.62 9.33
CA THR A 16 -6.39 -30.29 9.47
C THR A 16 -5.50 -29.45 10.39
N GLU A 17 -4.46 -28.82 9.82
CA GLU A 17 -3.76 -27.74 10.51
C GLU A 17 -4.66 -26.49 10.53
N SER A 18 -5.17 -26.18 11.71
CA SER A 18 -5.77 -24.89 12.05
C SER A 18 -4.74 -23.77 11.82
N PRO A 19 -5.11 -22.62 11.22
CA PRO A 19 -4.16 -21.55 11.01
C PRO A 19 -3.70 -20.99 12.36
N SER A 20 -2.40 -21.14 12.62
CA SER A 20 -1.68 -20.55 13.75
C SER A 20 -2.06 -19.08 13.91
N SER A 21 -2.56 -18.69 15.08
CA SER A 21 -2.83 -17.30 15.41
C SER A 21 -1.53 -16.51 15.34
N ALA A 22 -1.30 -15.79 14.24
CA ALA A 22 -0.20 -14.85 14.14
C ALA A 22 -0.38 -13.82 15.25
N ALA A 23 0.52 -13.83 16.22
CA ALA A 23 0.52 -12.87 17.30
C ALA A 23 0.73 -11.47 16.70
N THR A 24 -0.33 -10.66 16.66
CA THR A 24 -0.29 -9.30 16.13
C THR A 24 0.60 -8.44 17.05
N SER A 25 1.89 -8.31 16.72
CA SER A 25 2.78 -7.43 17.46
C SER A 25 2.29 -5.99 17.30
N THR A 26 2.11 -5.27 18.41
CA THR A 26 1.71 -3.86 18.36
C THR A 26 2.84 -3.02 17.74
N PRO A 27 2.57 -2.22 16.69
CA PRO A 27 3.61 -1.40 16.08
C PRO A 27 4.10 -0.29 17.04
N LYS A 28 5.28 -0.46 17.64
CA LYS A 28 6.00 0.59 18.40
C LYS A 28 6.47 1.77 17.52
N GLU A 29 6.06 3.00 17.82
CA GLU A 29 6.58 4.20 17.13
C GLU A 29 8.11 4.30 17.18
N VAL A 30 8.74 4.58 16.04
CA VAL A 30 10.21 4.69 15.94
C VAL A 30 10.61 6.13 16.27
N LYS A 31 11.48 6.31 17.26
CA LYS A 31 12.07 7.62 17.55
C LYS A 31 13.12 7.94 16.48
N ALA A 32 13.04 9.12 15.89
CA ALA A 32 14.07 9.69 15.04
C ALA A 32 14.74 10.87 15.77
N GLN A 33 16.06 10.95 15.71
CA GLN A 33 16.84 12.05 16.29
C GLN A 33 17.93 12.46 15.30
N SER A 34 18.13 13.77 15.13
CA SER A 34 19.25 14.29 14.33
C SER A 34 20.57 14.01 15.04
N TYR A 35 21.55 13.47 14.30
CA TYR A 35 22.90 13.24 14.81
C TYR A 35 23.54 14.55 15.29
N ASP A 36 23.43 15.63 14.52
CA ASP A 36 24.00 16.93 14.85
C ASP A 36 23.39 17.52 16.12
N VAL A 37 22.07 17.37 16.30
CA VAL A 37 21.38 17.77 17.53
C VAL A 37 21.84 16.92 18.71
N LEU A 38 21.97 15.60 18.52
CA LEU A 38 22.46 14.67 19.54
C LEU A 38 23.90 15.01 19.97
N MET A 39 24.74 15.44 19.03
CA MET A 39 26.15 15.78 19.27
C MET A 39 26.38 17.26 19.62
N GLY A 40 25.33 18.07 19.73
CA GLY A 40 25.44 19.48 20.10
C GLY A 40 26.09 20.38 19.05
N ALA A 41 26.11 19.97 17.78
CA ALA A 41 26.70 20.71 16.66
C ALA A 41 25.65 21.00 15.57
N PRO A 42 24.64 21.85 15.85
CA PRO A 42 23.55 22.08 14.92
C PRO A 42 24.05 22.72 13.61
N ARG A 43 23.86 22.03 12.49
CA ARG A 43 23.97 22.61 11.15
C ARG A 43 22.64 23.25 10.76
N SER A 44 22.69 24.31 9.94
CA SER A 44 21.50 24.80 9.25
C SER A 44 20.97 23.68 8.35
N HIS A 45 19.74 23.21 8.62
CA HIS A 45 19.09 22.21 7.79
C HIS A 45 19.06 22.65 6.32
N GLU A 46 19.31 21.71 5.41
CA GLU A 46 19.16 21.93 3.97
C GLU A 46 17.70 22.30 3.64
N ASN A 47 17.51 23.15 2.62
CA ASN A 47 16.21 23.52 2.06
C ASN A 47 15.60 22.32 1.30
N GLY A 48 15.21 21.27 2.02
CA GLY A 48 14.45 20.14 1.49
C GLY A 48 12.96 20.47 1.40
N PRO A 49 12.18 19.68 0.64
CA PRO A 49 10.72 19.83 0.64
C PRO A 49 10.19 19.63 2.06
N SER A 50 9.35 20.57 2.51
CA SER A 50 8.63 20.44 3.78
C SER A 50 7.57 19.36 3.64
N ILE A 51 7.84 18.20 4.22
CA ILE A 51 6.86 17.11 4.31
C ILE A 51 5.84 17.48 5.38
N ALA A 52 4.54 17.34 5.07
CA ALA A 52 3.50 17.58 6.06
C ALA A 52 3.71 16.72 7.33
N PRO A 53 3.39 17.24 8.53
CA PRO A 53 3.55 16.49 9.77
C PRO A 53 2.86 15.11 9.70
N ILE A 54 3.58 14.06 10.12
CA ILE A 54 3.02 12.71 10.19
C ILE A 54 1.99 12.67 11.31
N ALA A 55 0.75 12.27 11.01
CA ALA A 55 -0.31 12.19 12.00
C ALA A 55 0.01 11.18 13.11
N SER A 56 -0.34 11.49 14.37
CA SER A 56 -0.24 10.55 15.49
C SER A 56 -1.23 9.40 15.37
N VAL A 57 -1.03 8.33 16.13
CA VAL A 57 -1.95 7.17 16.17
C VAL A 57 -3.34 7.61 16.64
N GLU A 58 -3.39 8.46 17.66
CA GLU A 58 -4.62 9.00 18.24
C GLU A 58 -5.37 9.83 17.20
N SER A 59 -4.67 10.72 16.49
CA SER A 59 -5.28 11.55 15.44
C SER A 59 -5.83 10.71 14.28
N ILE A 60 -5.14 9.63 13.89
CA ILE A 60 -5.63 8.69 12.88
C ILE A 60 -6.93 8.02 13.35
N ARG A 61 -6.92 7.48 14.58
CA ARG A 61 -8.07 6.77 15.14
C ARG A 61 -9.28 7.67 15.37
N GLU A 62 -9.06 8.87 15.90
CA GLU A 62 -10.12 9.87 16.08
C GLU A 62 -10.75 10.25 14.74
N TRP A 63 -9.93 10.45 13.71
CA TRP A 63 -10.42 10.78 12.38
C TRP A 63 -11.20 9.61 11.75
N VAL A 64 -10.71 8.37 11.86
CA VAL A 64 -11.44 7.18 11.37
C VAL A 64 -12.75 6.99 12.15
N HIS A 65 -12.72 7.16 13.47
CA HIS A 65 -13.92 7.07 14.30
C HIS A 65 -14.95 8.12 13.88
N ALA A 66 -14.54 9.38 13.70
CA ALA A 66 -15.41 10.43 13.19
C ALA A 66 -15.94 10.08 11.79
N ALA A 67 -15.10 9.52 10.91
CA ALA A 67 -15.53 9.12 9.58
C ALA A 67 -16.64 8.05 9.57
N ILE A 68 -16.65 7.14 10.55
CA ILE A 68 -17.64 6.06 10.67
C ILE A 68 -18.90 6.54 11.39
N PHE A 69 -18.74 7.19 12.55
CA PHE A 69 -19.85 7.46 13.47
C PHE A 69 -20.41 8.89 13.37
N ASN A 70 -19.59 9.85 12.96
CA ASN A 70 -19.95 11.27 12.82
C ASN A 70 -19.55 11.80 11.42
N PRO A 71 -20.02 11.16 10.32
CA PRO A 71 -19.55 11.51 8.99
C PRO A 71 -19.91 12.95 8.61
N SER A 72 -19.03 13.60 7.86
CA SER A 72 -19.34 14.90 7.24
C SER A 72 -20.62 14.78 6.41
N PRO A 73 -21.55 15.75 6.46
CA PRO A 73 -22.71 15.80 5.57
C PRO A 73 -22.35 15.77 4.08
N GLU A 74 -21.12 16.15 3.73
CA GLU A 74 -20.62 16.17 2.36
C GLU A 74 -20.16 14.80 1.85
N ARG A 75 -19.96 13.80 2.74
CA ARG A 75 -19.54 12.47 2.31
C ARG A 75 -20.73 11.73 1.68
N PRO A 76 -20.63 11.27 0.42
CA PRO A 76 -21.77 10.69 -0.30
C PRO A 76 -22.05 9.23 0.07
N TYR A 77 -21.31 8.66 1.02
CA TYR A 77 -21.42 7.26 1.43
C TYR A 77 -21.21 7.09 2.95
N ARG A 78 -21.73 5.99 3.50
CA ARG A 78 -21.55 5.62 4.91
C ARG A 78 -20.45 4.56 5.02
N ILE A 79 -19.92 4.35 6.22
CA ILE A 79 -18.94 3.30 6.51
C ILE A 79 -19.54 2.40 7.59
N ASN A 80 -19.47 1.08 7.39
CA ASN A 80 -19.99 0.11 8.36
C ASN A 80 -19.16 0.14 9.64
N PRO A 81 -19.75 -0.13 10.83
CA PRO A 81 -18.99 -0.30 12.06
C PRO A 81 -18.01 -1.48 11.99
N PRO A 82 -16.84 -1.39 12.65
CA PRO A 82 -15.84 -2.45 12.59
C PRO A 82 -16.26 -3.68 13.40
N PRO A 83 -15.80 -4.89 13.02
CA PRO A 83 -15.94 -6.08 13.86
C PRO A 83 -15.29 -5.87 15.23
N GLN A 84 -15.87 -6.47 16.27
CA GLN A 84 -15.45 -6.28 17.67
C GLN A 84 -14.77 -7.53 18.25
N ASP A 85 -14.96 -8.68 17.62
CA ASP A 85 -14.57 -10.01 18.08
C ASP A 85 -13.27 -10.53 17.47
N ARG A 86 -12.77 -9.86 16.42
CA ARG A 86 -11.53 -10.22 15.71
C ARG A 86 -10.80 -8.99 15.17
N PRO A 87 -9.52 -9.12 14.79
CA PRO A 87 -8.82 -8.06 14.08
C PRO A 87 -9.59 -7.63 12.82
N VAL A 88 -9.60 -6.32 12.57
CA VAL A 88 -10.20 -5.74 11.36
C VAL A 88 -9.28 -6.07 10.17
N ARG A 89 -9.82 -6.72 9.14
CA ARG A 89 -9.09 -7.06 7.92
C ARG A 89 -9.25 -5.94 6.91
N ILE A 90 -8.16 -5.24 6.63
CA ILE A 90 -8.14 -4.13 5.69
C ILE A 90 -7.32 -4.54 4.49
N TYR A 91 -7.84 -4.28 3.29
CA TYR A 91 -7.09 -4.33 2.05
C TYR A 91 -6.74 -2.91 1.62
N ALA A 92 -5.47 -2.63 1.35
CA ALA A 92 -5.06 -1.37 0.73
C ALA A 92 -4.35 -1.68 -0.59
N ASP A 93 -4.72 -0.99 -1.66
CA ASP A 93 -3.97 -1.01 -2.91
C ASP A 93 -3.02 0.19 -3.01
N GLY A 94 -1.92 -0.03 -3.73
CA GLY A 94 -0.85 0.94 -3.91
C GLY A 94 0.35 0.71 -2.97
N VAL A 95 1.39 1.53 -3.18
CA VAL A 95 2.74 1.30 -2.61
C VAL A 95 3.20 2.41 -1.64
N HIS A 96 2.30 3.24 -1.13
CA HIS A 96 2.65 4.42 -0.36
C HIS A 96 2.66 4.18 1.16
N MET A 97 3.85 4.15 1.79
CA MET A 97 4.05 3.80 3.21
C MET A 97 3.16 4.56 4.20
N LEU A 98 2.90 5.86 3.98
CA LEU A 98 2.10 6.67 4.91
C LEU A 98 0.60 6.42 4.79
N GLN A 99 0.11 5.97 3.63
CA GLN A 99 -1.25 5.45 3.47
C GLN A 99 -1.39 4.12 4.22
N LEU A 100 -0.43 3.21 4.03
CA LEU A 100 -0.40 1.90 4.71
C LEU A 100 -0.34 2.06 6.23
N ARG A 101 0.45 3.03 6.73
CA ARG A 101 0.49 3.40 8.15
C ARG A 101 -0.88 3.83 8.66
N GLN A 102 -1.61 4.66 7.91
CA GLN A 102 -2.96 5.07 8.30
C GLN A 102 -3.90 3.87 8.38
N ALA A 103 -3.95 3.04 7.34
CA ALA A 103 -4.77 1.82 7.31
C ALA A 103 -4.47 0.89 8.49
N LYS A 104 -3.18 0.60 8.76
CA LYS A 104 -2.76 -0.27 9.88
C LYS A 104 -3.15 0.28 11.25
N LEU A 105 -3.19 1.61 11.41
CA LEU A 105 -3.46 2.27 12.69
C LEU A 105 -4.92 2.71 12.88
N SER A 106 -5.77 2.54 11.86
CA SER A 106 -7.19 2.93 11.86
C SER A 106 -7.99 2.37 13.03
N PHE A 107 -7.62 1.16 13.50
CA PHE A 107 -8.29 0.49 14.62
C PHE A 107 -7.28 -0.03 15.67
N PRO A 108 -7.74 -0.47 16.85
CA PRO A 108 -6.86 -1.08 17.86
C PRO A 108 -6.13 -2.33 17.38
N SER A 109 -6.80 -3.16 16.56
CA SER A 109 -6.25 -4.40 16.00
C SER A 109 -6.63 -4.52 14.52
N VAL A 110 -5.62 -4.51 13.65
CA VAL A 110 -5.77 -4.57 12.19
C VAL A 110 -4.86 -5.64 11.62
N TYR A 111 -5.38 -6.40 10.66
CA TYR A 111 -4.62 -7.22 9.72
C TYR A 111 -4.68 -6.56 8.33
N LEU A 112 -3.56 -6.02 7.87
CA LEU A 112 -3.42 -5.25 6.65
C LEU A 112 -2.85 -6.12 5.52
N ILE A 113 -3.69 -6.33 4.52
CA ILE A 113 -3.34 -6.94 3.24
C ILE A 113 -3.05 -5.82 2.26
N VAL A 114 -1.91 -5.86 1.57
CA VAL A 114 -1.56 -4.87 0.56
C VAL A 114 -1.53 -5.50 -0.82
N GLY A 115 -2.42 -5.05 -1.68
CA GLY A 115 -2.48 -5.48 -3.07
C GLY A 115 -1.56 -4.67 -3.96
N VAL A 116 -0.76 -5.36 -4.76
CA VAL A 116 0.24 -4.75 -5.63
C VAL A 116 0.00 -5.18 -7.07
N VAL A 117 -0.47 -4.23 -7.87
CA VAL A 117 -0.68 -4.42 -9.31
C VAL A 117 0.65 -4.69 -10.02
N SER A 118 0.66 -5.58 -11.01
CA SER A 118 1.85 -5.92 -11.80
C SER A 118 2.33 -4.75 -12.68
N SER A 119 3.60 -4.75 -13.09
CA SER A 119 4.20 -3.74 -13.97
C SER A 119 3.39 -3.63 -15.27
N ASP A 120 3.04 -4.78 -15.87
CA ASP A 120 2.28 -4.88 -17.11
C ASP A 120 0.85 -4.33 -16.97
N LEU A 121 0.20 -4.58 -15.82
CA LEU A 121 -1.15 -4.06 -15.59
C LEU A 121 -1.11 -2.57 -15.26
N CYS A 122 -0.09 -2.11 -14.53
CA CYS A 122 0.17 -0.68 -14.34
C CYS A 122 0.43 0.05 -15.66
N GLU A 123 1.20 -0.52 -16.59
CA GLU A 123 1.47 0.10 -17.90
C GLU A 123 0.24 0.14 -18.81
N ARG A 124 -0.67 -0.83 -18.69
CA ARG A 124 -1.92 -0.85 -19.47
C ARG A 124 -2.94 0.19 -19.01
N HIS A 125 -3.01 0.47 -17.72
CA HIS A 125 -4.01 1.37 -17.13
C HIS A 125 -3.42 2.71 -16.64
N LYS A 126 -2.11 2.84 -16.59
CA LYS A 126 -1.35 4.00 -16.09
C LYS A 126 0.03 4.03 -16.75
N ASN A 127 0.97 4.79 -16.18
CA ASN A 127 2.36 4.79 -16.57
C ASN A 127 3.07 3.56 -16.01
N ARG A 128 4.04 3.04 -16.77
CA ARG A 128 5.00 2.03 -16.28
C ARG A 128 5.64 2.51 -14.96
N PRO A 129 5.67 1.66 -13.92
CA PRO A 129 6.32 2.03 -12.66
C PRO A 129 7.85 2.09 -12.83
N MET A 130 8.50 2.94 -12.03
CA MET A 130 9.97 3.03 -11.99
C MET A 130 10.62 1.80 -11.35
N LEU A 131 9.94 1.21 -10.36
CA LEU A 131 10.34 -0.04 -9.72
C LEU A 131 9.56 -1.19 -10.34
N GLU A 132 10.26 -2.27 -10.64
CA GLU A 132 9.64 -3.47 -11.19
C GLU A 132 8.76 -4.17 -10.13
N SER A 133 7.91 -5.08 -10.61
CA SER A 133 6.94 -5.78 -9.78
C SER A 133 7.58 -6.46 -8.57
N SER A 134 8.63 -7.24 -8.79
CA SER A 134 9.38 -7.93 -7.73
C SER A 134 9.97 -6.97 -6.69
N GLU A 135 10.53 -5.84 -7.13
CA GLU A 135 11.09 -4.82 -6.23
C GLU A 135 10.00 -4.21 -5.35
N ARG A 136 8.82 -3.96 -5.92
CA ARG A 136 7.67 -3.42 -5.17
C ARG A 136 7.09 -4.44 -4.19
N TYR A 137 7.01 -5.71 -4.58
CA TYR A 137 6.55 -6.78 -3.69
C TYR A 137 7.48 -6.92 -2.48
N GLU A 138 8.79 -7.00 -2.72
CA GLU A 138 9.79 -7.11 -1.65
C GLU A 138 9.86 -5.86 -0.76
N ALA A 139 9.73 -4.66 -1.34
CA ALA A 139 9.66 -3.43 -0.56
C ALA A 139 8.47 -3.44 0.41
N LEU A 140 7.33 -3.99 0.00
CA LEU A 140 6.14 -4.08 0.84
C LEU A 140 6.19 -5.22 1.85
N ARG A 141 6.82 -6.36 1.54
CA ARG A 141 7.09 -7.42 2.53
C ARG A 141 7.94 -6.93 3.69
N ASN A 142 8.82 -5.95 3.44
CA ASN A 142 9.67 -5.32 4.45
C ASN A 142 9.06 -4.02 5.01
N CYS A 143 7.83 -3.68 4.64
CA CYS A 143 7.12 -2.56 5.22
C CYS A 143 6.57 -2.94 6.59
N ARG A 144 7.00 -2.19 7.61
CA ARG A 144 6.54 -2.31 9.00
C ARG A 144 5.02 -2.46 9.18
N TRP A 145 4.23 -1.85 8.30
CA TRP A 145 2.78 -1.75 8.47
C TRP A 145 2.01 -2.92 7.84
N VAL A 146 2.66 -3.71 7.00
CA VAL A 146 2.04 -4.73 6.16
C VAL A 146 2.10 -6.08 6.86
N ASP A 147 0.98 -6.82 6.87
CA ASP A 147 0.94 -8.19 7.39
C ASP A 147 0.95 -9.22 6.25
N GLU A 148 0.35 -8.90 5.11
CA GLU A 148 0.25 -9.77 3.93
C GLU A 148 0.40 -8.94 2.65
N VAL A 149 1.15 -9.45 1.66
CA VAL A 149 1.26 -8.85 0.32
C VAL A 149 0.53 -9.75 -0.67
N LEU A 150 -0.44 -9.19 -1.38
CA LEU A 150 -1.09 -9.82 -2.53
C LEU A 150 -0.40 -9.33 -3.80
N GLU A 151 0.49 -10.17 -4.34
CA GLU A 151 1.12 -9.96 -5.65
C GLU A 151 0.10 -10.07 -6.79
N ASP A 152 0.42 -9.45 -7.93
CA ASP A 152 -0.43 -9.43 -9.12
C ASP A 152 -1.91 -9.08 -8.84
N ALA A 153 -2.12 -8.13 -7.93
CA ALA A 153 -3.46 -7.70 -7.54
C ALA A 153 -4.25 -7.13 -8.75
N PRO A 154 -5.57 -7.32 -8.79
CA PRO A 154 -6.38 -6.84 -9.91
C PRO A 154 -6.47 -5.30 -9.91
N TRP A 155 -6.73 -4.73 -11.09
CA TRP A 155 -6.95 -3.28 -11.22
C TRP A 155 -8.27 -2.83 -10.59
N VAL A 156 -9.32 -3.65 -10.73
CA VAL A 156 -10.64 -3.45 -10.12
C VAL A 156 -10.82 -4.53 -9.08
N ILE A 157 -11.17 -4.13 -7.86
CA ILE A 157 -11.47 -5.06 -6.77
C ILE A 157 -12.86 -5.64 -7.03
N GLU A 158 -12.93 -6.96 -7.12
CA GLU A 158 -14.18 -7.70 -7.32
C GLU A 158 -14.68 -8.31 -5.99
N PRO A 159 -16.01 -8.54 -5.84
CA PRO A 159 -16.59 -9.13 -4.62
C PRO A 159 -15.97 -10.47 -4.22
N GLU A 160 -15.53 -11.30 -5.19
CA GLU A 160 -14.90 -12.59 -4.94
C GLU A 160 -13.61 -12.44 -4.14
N LEU A 161 -12.80 -11.42 -4.43
CA LEU A 161 -11.57 -11.14 -3.70
C LEU A 161 -11.88 -10.72 -2.26
N VAL A 162 -12.85 -9.80 -2.11
CA VAL A 162 -13.31 -9.31 -0.79
C VAL A 162 -13.80 -10.47 0.08
N ASN A 163 -14.58 -11.38 -0.49
CA ASN A 163 -15.09 -12.55 0.21
C ASN A 163 -13.99 -13.56 0.54
N LYS A 164 -13.12 -13.88 -0.43
CA LYS A 164 -12.06 -14.89 -0.27
C LYS A 164 -11.02 -14.50 0.78
N LEU A 165 -10.69 -13.21 0.85
CA LEU A 165 -9.74 -12.69 1.84
C LEU A 165 -10.42 -12.17 3.12
N ALA A 166 -11.74 -12.32 3.22
CA ALA A 166 -12.56 -11.82 4.33
C ALA A 166 -12.28 -10.34 4.67
N ILE A 167 -12.27 -9.49 3.63
CA ILE A 167 -11.94 -8.07 3.75
C ILE A 167 -13.14 -7.32 4.34
N ASP A 168 -12.90 -6.62 5.45
CA ASP A 168 -13.88 -5.74 6.10
C ASP A 168 -13.90 -4.37 5.41
N TYR A 169 -12.72 -3.84 5.11
CA TYR A 169 -12.56 -2.55 4.44
C TYR A 169 -11.51 -2.56 3.35
N VAL A 170 -11.76 -1.77 2.30
CA VAL A 170 -10.77 -1.35 1.31
C VAL A 170 -10.32 0.07 1.61
N ALA A 171 -9.02 0.30 1.75
CA ALA A 171 -8.45 1.58 2.19
C ALA A 171 -7.67 2.31 1.09
N HIS A 172 -8.21 3.44 0.64
CA HIS A 172 -7.61 4.33 -0.36
C HIS A 172 -7.98 5.80 -0.08
N ASP A 173 -7.37 6.78 -0.76
CA ASP A 173 -7.83 8.17 -0.71
C ASP A 173 -9.23 8.35 -1.33
N GLU A 174 -10.00 9.35 -0.88
CA GLU A 174 -11.41 9.52 -1.25
C GLU A 174 -11.65 10.00 -2.69
N LEU A 175 -10.60 10.42 -3.40
CA LEU A 175 -10.77 10.97 -4.74
C LEU A 175 -11.28 9.87 -5.68
N PRO A 176 -12.27 10.17 -6.54
CA PRO A 176 -12.75 9.23 -7.55
C PRO A 176 -11.59 8.72 -8.40
N TYR A 177 -11.43 7.40 -8.47
CA TYR A 177 -10.39 6.79 -9.27
C TYR A 177 -11.00 6.28 -10.57
N ALA A 178 -10.94 7.14 -11.60
CA ALA A 178 -11.53 6.85 -12.89
C ALA A 178 -10.82 5.68 -13.58
N MET A 179 -11.59 4.80 -14.21
CA MET A 179 -11.04 3.80 -15.10
C MET A 179 -10.36 4.47 -16.29
N ALA A 180 -9.08 4.17 -16.51
CA ALA A 180 -8.41 4.50 -17.76
C ALA A 180 -8.94 3.57 -18.86
N THR A 181 -10.12 3.87 -19.39
CA THR A 181 -10.64 3.18 -20.58
C THR A 181 -10.54 4.10 -21.79
N GLY A 182 -9.49 3.90 -22.59
CA GLY A 182 -9.49 4.25 -24.01
C GLY A 182 -10.43 3.37 -24.84
N GLY A 183 -11.62 3.07 -24.34
CA GLY A 183 -12.58 2.15 -24.94
C GLY A 183 -13.91 2.19 -24.19
N GLN A 184 -14.94 2.66 -24.87
CA GLN A 184 -16.29 2.89 -24.38
C GLN A 184 -16.81 1.85 -23.37
N SER A 185 -16.93 2.25 -22.09
CA SER A 185 -18.04 1.86 -21.24
C SER A 185 -18.33 3.00 -20.27
N GLN A 186 -19.36 3.77 -20.59
CA GLN A 186 -19.91 4.78 -19.69
C GLN A 186 -20.69 4.08 -18.56
N SER A 187 -20.06 3.77 -17.43
CA SER A 187 -20.83 3.63 -16.17
C SER A 187 -20.05 3.72 -14.86
N HIS A 188 -18.71 3.62 -14.84
CA HIS A 188 -17.95 3.69 -13.59
C HIS A 188 -17.01 4.90 -13.56
N SER A 189 -17.47 5.98 -12.93
CA SER A 189 -16.66 7.18 -12.62
C SER A 189 -15.58 6.90 -11.58
N ASP A 190 -15.76 5.87 -10.76
CA ASP A 190 -14.84 5.48 -9.69
C ASP A 190 -14.85 3.95 -9.52
N VAL A 191 -13.67 3.33 -9.55
CA VAL A 191 -13.52 1.86 -9.34
C VAL A 191 -13.95 1.42 -7.95
N TYR A 192 -13.97 2.33 -6.98
CA TYR A 192 -14.38 2.04 -5.61
C TYR A 192 -15.86 2.31 -5.33
N ASP A 193 -16.65 2.72 -6.33
CA ASP A 193 -18.06 3.12 -6.14
C ASP A 193 -18.90 2.05 -5.44
N TRP A 194 -18.71 0.78 -5.79
CA TRP A 194 -19.48 -0.32 -5.20
C TRP A 194 -19.09 -0.56 -3.74
N LEU A 195 -17.79 -0.48 -3.40
CA LEU A 195 -17.28 -0.57 -2.03
C LEU A 195 -17.80 0.57 -1.15
N LYS A 196 -17.86 1.79 -1.72
CA LYS A 196 -18.47 2.97 -1.07
C LYS A 196 -19.95 2.73 -0.80
N LYS A 197 -20.71 2.22 -1.78
CA LYS A 197 -22.14 1.90 -1.62
C LYS A 197 -22.39 0.82 -0.57
N GLU A 198 -21.52 -0.18 -0.47
CA GLU A 198 -21.61 -1.24 0.54
C GLU A 198 -21.11 -0.83 1.94
N GLY A 199 -20.54 0.37 2.07
CA GLY A 199 -19.96 0.87 3.31
C GLY A 199 -18.67 0.15 3.73
N ARG A 200 -17.97 -0.45 2.77
CA ARG A 200 -16.69 -1.13 2.96
C ARG A 200 -15.48 -0.29 2.50
N PHE A 201 -15.69 0.94 2.06
CA PHE A 201 -14.58 1.85 1.73
C PHE A 201 -14.13 2.63 2.97
N LEU A 202 -12.85 2.51 3.33
CA LEU A 202 -12.22 3.22 4.44
C LEU A 202 -11.29 4.31 3.90
N PRO A 203 -11.61 5.59 4.07
CA PRO A 203 -10.81 6.65 3.48
C PRO A 203 -9.44 6.77 4.16
N THR A 204 -8.44 7.23 3.41
CA THR A 204 -7.11 7.63 3.91
C THR A 204 -6.76 9.02 3.41
N ARG A 205 -5.80 9.68 4.06
CA ARG A 205 -5.34 11.03 3.68
C ARG A 205 -4.01 10.95 2.94
N ARG A 206 -3.90 11.70 1.85
CA ARG A 206 -2.63 11.87 1.14
C ARG A 206 -1.66 12.68 2.02
N THR A 207 -0.37 12.40 1.91
CA THR A 207 0.67 13.19 2.57
C THR A 207 1.17 14.24 1.58
N GLU A 208 0.99 15.51 1.93
CA GLU A 208 1.50 16.62 1.11
C GLU A 208 3.04 16.67 1.14
N GLY A 209 3.64 17.03 0.02
CA GLY A 209 5.10 17.10 -0.17
C GLY A 209 5.78 15.76 -0.46
N ILE A 210 5.01 14.67 -0.63
CA ILE A 210 5.55 13.36 -1.05
C ILE A 210 4.66 12.74 -2.13
N SER A 211 5.21 12.56 -3.33
CA SER A 211 4.62 11.72 -4.36
C SER A 211 5.70 11.15 -5.28
N THR A 212 5.38 10.05 -5.99
CA THR A 212 6.27 9.49 -7.02
C THR A 212 6.54 10.49 -8.14
N SER A 213 5.54 11.28 -8.53
CA SER A 213 5.68 12.31 -9.57
C SER A 213 6.61 13.44 -9.14
N GLU A 214 6.54 13.88 -7.88
CA GLU A 214 7.42 14.91 -7.34
C GLU A 214 8.86 14.43 -7.17
N LEU A 215 9.05 13.17 -6.74
CA LEU A 215 10.37 12.55 -6.74
C LEU A 215 10.96 12.46 -8.15
N MET A 216 10.16 12.01 -9.13
CA MET A 216 10.59 11.94 -10.53
C MET A 216 10.95 13.32 -11.07
N SER A 217 10.14 14.35 -10.81
CA SER A 217 10.42 15.73 -11.21
C SER A 217 11.77 16.22 -10.67
N ARG A 218 12.05 15.97 -9.39
CA ARG A 218 13.34 16.31 -8.77
C ARG A 218 14.51 15.56 -9.42
N ILE A 219 14.39 14.25 -9.62
CA ILE A 219 15.45 13.45 -10.27
C ILE A 219 15.72 13.97 -11.68
N VAL A 220 14.68 14.28 -12.46
CA VAL A 220 14.82 14.82 -13.81
C VAL A 220 15.44 16.22 -13.80
N SER A 221 15.10 17.08 -12.84
CA SER A 221 15.75 18.40 -12.69
C SER A 221 17.24 18.25 -12.42
N MET A 222 17.60 17.46 -11.39
CA MET A 222 19.00 17.17 -11.04
C MET A 222 19.78 16.58 -12.21
N TYR A 223 19.16 15.67 -12.97
CA TYR A 223 19.76 15.12 -14.17
C TYR A 223 20.05 16.19 -15.23
N ARG A 224 19.06 17.04 -15.53
CA ARG A 224 19.19 18.10 -16.54
C ARG A 224 20.18 19.20 -16.14
N GLU A 225 20.40 19.38 -14.85
CA GLU A 225 21.37 20.34 -14.30
C GLU A 225 22.80 19.77 -14.23
N GLY A 226 22.98 18.47 -14.51
CA GLY A 226 24.28 17.79 -14.48
C GLY A 226 24.71 17.31 -13.10
N ASP A 227 23.87 17.47 -12.06
CA ASP A 227 24.19 17.09 -10.68
C ASP A 227 24.43 15.58 -10.51
N LEU A 228 23.91 14.77 -11.44
CA LEU A 228 24.06 13.32 -11.41
C LEU A 228 25.26 12.82 -12.24
N ASP A 229 25.93 13.67 -13.02
CA ASP A 229 26.95 13.26 -13.99
C ASP A 229 28.15 12.58 -13.31
N ALA A 230 28.69 13.19 -12.25
CA ALA A 230 29.82 12.61 -11.52
C ALA A 230 29.47 11.23 -10.92
N LYS A 231 28.21 11.01 -10.54
CA LYS A 231 27.74 9.70 -10.05
C LYS A 231 27.61 8.70 -11.20
N LEU A 232 27.07 9.11 -12.34
CA LEU A 232 26.93 8.28 -13.53
C LEU A 232 28.30 7.85 -14.08
N GLU A 233 29.28 8.74 -14.15
CA GLU A 233 30.66 8.42 -14.52
C GLU A 233 31.29 7.39 -13.57
N LYS A 234 31.13 7.58 -12.26
CA LYS A 234 31.63 6.63 -11.25
C LYS A 234 30.98 5.25 -11.38
N MET A 235 29.74 5.18 -11.85
CA MET A 235 29.03 3.94 -12.13
C MET A 235 29.44 3.29 -13.46
N GLY A 236 30.30 3.93 -14.25
CA GLY A 236 30.68 3.47 -15.60
C GLY A 236 29.62 3.76 -16.67
N GLU A 237 28.64 4.61 -16.37
CA GLU A 237 27.52 4.97 -17.24
C GLU A 237 27.74 6.34 -17.89
N SER A 238 28.96 6.63 -18.35
CA SER A 238 29.32 7.92 -18.97
C SER A 238 28.48 8.26 -20.22
N LYS A 239 27.89 7.26 -20.87
CA LYS A 239 26.94 7.45 -21.99
C LYS A 239 25.59 8.03 -21.56
N LEU A 240 25.28 7.99 -20.26
CA LEU A 240 24.04 8.50 -19.70
C LEU A 240 24.21 9.88 -19.07
N THR A 241 25.38 10.54 -19.16
CA THR A 241 25.54 11.88 -18.59
C THR A 241 24.70 12.91 -19.33
N SER A 242 24.35 14.00 -18.64
CA SER A 242 23.48 15.07 -19.15
C SER A 242 23.98 15.71 -20.45
N THR A 243 25.29 15.65 -20.69
CA THR A 243 25.98 16.21 -21.87
C THR A 243 26.36 15.16 -22.92
N SER A 244 26.09 13.88 -22.66
CA SER A 244 26.37 12.82 -23.63
C SER A 244 25.44 12.91 -24.84
N PRO A 245 25.95 12.78 -26.08
CA PRO A 245 25.10 12.74 -27.27
C PRO A 245 24.26 11.45 -27.27
N LEU A 246 22.98 11.59 -27.68
CA LEU A 246 22.03 10.47 -27.87
C LEU A 246 22.44 9.53 -28.99
#